data_AF-A0A3B8Q0E8-F1
#
_entry.id   AF-A0A3B8Q0E8-F1
#
_cell.length_a   1.000
_cell.length_b   1.000
_cell.length_c   1.000
_cell.angle_alpha   90.00
_cell.angle_beta   90.00
_cell.angle_gamma   90.00
#
_symmetry.space_group_name_H-M   'P 1'
#
loop_
_entity.id
_entity.type
_entity.pdbx_description
1 polymer ?
#
loop_
_entity_poly.entity_id
_entity_poly.type
_entity_poly.pdbx_seq_one_letter_code
_entity_poly.pdbx_strand_id
1 'polypeptide(L)'
;MKRVLSAVMFALSGFLAAAEEVPNWVLHGILGVETSSFYKPDGSVHYTNRKRGRHGELGPWQMTRAAFLKVHQKGDRFDRLAQDTAYAQTLAARYLLWVNAQVGGNWDRTVRAYNVGVKGSQRSDRGSDYLDDVRAWARRVGALPVQK
;
A
#
# COMPACT_ATOMS: atom_id res chain seq x y z
N MET A 1 -6.14 41.99 -52.39
CA MET A 1 -5.28 41.67 -51.23
C MET A 1 -6.15 41.20 -50.07
N LYS A 2 -5.96 39.96 -49.60
CA LYS A 2 -6.33 39.42 -48.27
C LYS A 2 -6.19 37.89 -48.35
N ARG A 3 -5.07 37.35 -47.87
CA ARG A 3 -4.98 35.94 -47.47
C ARG A 3 -4.84 35.93 -45.96
N VAL A 4 -5.88 35.42 -45.31
CA VAL A 4 -5.97 35.26 -43.86
C VAL A 4 -5.10 34.07 -43.49
N LEU A 5 -4.15 34.28 -42.59
CA LEU A 5 -3.43 33.19 -41.94
C LEU A 5 -4.41 32.45 -41.02
N SER A 6 -4.74 31.20 -41.35
CA SER A 6 -5.30 30.27 -40.37
C SER A 6 -4.17 29.66 -39.57
N ALA A 7 -3.95 30.19 -38.36
CA ALA A 7 -3.13 29.54 -37.35
C ALA A 7 -3.90 28.33 -36.81
N VAL A 8 -3.45 27.13 -37.16
CA VAL A 8 -3.91 25.90 -36.52
C VAL A 8 -3.27 25.83 -35.14
N MET A 9 -4.01 26.25 -34.13
CA MET A 9 -3.65 26.05 -32.72
C MET A 9 -3.98 24.60 -32.34
N PHE A 10 -2.95 23.74 -32.32
CA PHE A 10 -3.04 22.42 -31.67
C PHE A 10 -2.95 22.63 -30.15
N ALA A 11 -4.09 22.56 -29.46
CA ALA A 11 -4.11 22.51 -28.00
C ALA A 11 -3.66 21.11 -27.53
N LEU A 12 -2.39 20.98 -27.15
CA LEU A 12 -1.85 19.85 -26.41
C LEU A 12 -2.46 19.85 -24.99
N SER A 13 -3.62 19.22 -24.84
CA SER A 13 -4.18 18.91 -23.53
C SER A 13 -3.55 17.59 -23.05
N GLY A 14 -2.40 17.70 -22.39
CA GLY A 14 -1.76 16.57 -21.73
C GLY A 14 -2.58 16.14 -20.52
N PHE A 15 -3.24 14.99 -20.60
CA PHE A 15 -3.85 14.32 -19.45
C PHE A 15 -2.73 13.81 -18.54
N LEU A 16 -2.38 14.56 -17.50
CA LEU A 16 -1.64 14.04 -16.35
C LEU A 16 -2.59 13.11 -15.59
N ALA A 17 -2.54 11.81 -15.88
CA ALA A 17 -3.19 10.82 -15.04
C ALA A 17 -2.54 10.89 -13.64
N ALA A 18 -3.34 11.20 -12.62
CA ALA A 18 -2.88 11.15 -11.24
C ALA A 18 -2.37 9.73 -10.95
N ALA A 19 -1.15 9.62 -10.42
CA ALA A 19 -0.62 8.33 -10.00
C ALA A 19 -1.54 7.75 -8.92
N GLU A 20 -1.93 6.48 -9.06
CA GLU A 20 -2.74 5.82 -8.05
C GLU A 20 -1.94 5.69 -6.74
N GLU A 21 -2.45 6.27 -5.66
CA GLU A 21 -1.83 6.23 -4.34
C GLU A 21 -2.55 5.21 -3.43
N VAL A 22 -1.80 4.59 -2.52
CA VAL A 22 -2.37 3.70 -1.51
C VAL A 22 -3.12 4.55 -0.48
N PRO A 23 -4.41 4.28 -0.18
CA PRO A 23 -5.14 5.02 0.82
C PRO A 23 -4.47 4.96 2.19
N ASN A 24 -4.41 6.10 2.89
CA ASN A 24 -3.76 6.19 4.20
C ASN A 24 -4.28 5.14 5.19
N TRP A 25 -5.59 4.87 5.20
CA TRP A 25 -6.17 3.86 6.10
C TRP A 25 -5.60 2.45 5.89
N VAL A 26 -5.21 2.10 4.66
CA VAL A 26 -4.62 0.80 4.34
C VAL A 26 -3.23 0.69 4.94
N LEU A 27 -2.34 1.67 4.66
CA LEU A 27 -0.98 1.66 5.20
C LEU A 27 -0.95 1.74 6.72
N HIS A 28 -1.75 2.64 7.31
CA HIS A 28 -1.83 2.82 8.76
C HIS A 28 -2.44 1.60 9.46
N GLY A 29 -3.50 1.02 8.88
CA GLY A 29 -4.17 -0.14 9.47
C GLY A 29 -3.29 -1.39 9.44
N ILE A 30 -2.66 -1.70 8.29
CA ILE A 30 -1.74 -2.85 8.17
C ILE A 30 -0.55 -2.67 9.12
N LEU A 31 0.06 -1.47 9.16
CA LEU A 31 1.17 -1.18 10.08
C LEU A 31 0.82 -1.50 11.54
N GLY A 32 -0.41 -1.20 11.93
CA GLY A 32 -0.94 -1.49 13.25
C GLY A 32 -1.15 -2.97 13.53
N VAL A 33 -1.82 -3.66 12.62
CA VAL A 33 -2.13 -5.09 12.78
C VAL A 33 -0.86 -5.94 12.78
N GLU A 34 0.08 -5.66 11.88
CA GLU A 34 1.30 -6.46 11.72
C GLU A 34 2.27 -6.31 12.90
N THR A 35 2.47 -5.08 13.40
CA THR A 35 3.56 -4.80 14.35
C THR A 35 3.19 -3.86 15.50
N SER A 36 1.90 -3.56 15.67
CA SER A 36 1.41 -2.57 16.65
C SER A 36 2.13 -1.22 16.50
N SER A 37 2.46 -0.87 15.25
CA SER A 37 3.18 0.35 14.90
C SER A 37 2.24 1.46 14.44
N PHE A 38 2.76 2.68 14.44
CA PHE A 38 1.99 3.86 14.06
C PHE A 38 2.89 4.96 13.50
N TYR A 39 2.27 5.88 12.75
CA TYR A 39 2.91 7.11 12.30
C TYR A 39 2.93 8.14 13.42
N LYS A 40 4.08 8.79 13.60
CA LYS A 40 4.22 9.98 14.44
C LYS A 40 3.69 11.22 13.71
N PRO A 41 3.43 12.33 14.41
CA PRO A 41 3.00 13.59 13.78
C PRO A 41 3.97 14.13 12.73
N ASP A 42 5.26 13.79 12.84
CA ASP A 42 6.31 14.14 11.87
C ASP A 42 6.28 13.27 10.59
N GLY A 43 5.32 12.35 10.47
CA GLY A 43 5.18 11.43 9.35
C GLY A 43 6.11 10.21 9.39
N SER A 44 7.01 10.11 10.38
CA SER A 44 7.89 8.94 10.52
C SER A 44 7.24 7.82 11.33
N VAL A 45 7.67 6.58 11.10
CA VAL A 45 7.10 5.40 11.76
C VAL A 45 7.73 5.15 13.13
N HIS A 46 6.91 5.03 14.17
CA HIS A 46 7.31 4.40 15.43
C HIS A 46 7.21 2.88 15.29
N TYR A 47 8.36 2.21 15.12
CA TYR A 47 8.43 0.76 14.89
C TYR A 47 8.49 -0.03 16.21
N THR A 48 7.34 -0.52 16.68
CA THR A 48 7.09 -1.12 18.01
C THR A 48 7.57 -2.57 18.08
N ASN A 49 6.88 -3.50 17.40
CA ASN A 49 7.23 -4.92 17.42
C ASN A 49 8.16 -5.28 16.27
N ARG A 50 9.46 -5.34 16.56
CA ARG A 50 10.50 -5.65 15.56
C ARG A 50 10.77 -7.15 15.38
N LYS A 51 9.93 -8.01 15.97
CA LYS A 51 10.07 -9.46 15.79
C LYS A 51 9.85 -9.82 14.33
N ARG A 52 10.66 -10.78 13.88
CA ARG A 52 10.50 -11.40 12.56
C ARG A 52 9.22 -12.24 12.56
N GLY A 53 8.44 -12.15 11.50
CA GLY A 53 7.27 -13.01 11.33
C GLY A 53 7.67 -14.48 11.17
N ARG A 54 6.69 -15.36 11.35
CA ARG A 54 6.88 -16.82 11.40
C ARG A 54 7.43 -17.40 10.09
N HIS A 55 7.15 -16.76 8.96
CA HIS A 55 7.59 -17.20 7.63
C HIS A 55 8.73 -16.34 7.08
N GLY A 56 9.39 -15.59 7.96
CA GLY A 56 10.59 -14.82 7.64
C GLY A 56 10.32 -13.41 7.15
N GLU A 57 9.12 -12.89 7.36
CA GLU A 57 8.67 -11.53 7.12
C GLU A 57 9.59 -10.49 7.78
N LEU A 58 9.81 -9.35 7.12
CA LEU A 58 10.65 -8.27 7.64
C LEU A 58 9.96 -6.90 7.57
N GLY A 59 10.35 -6.04 8.53
CA GLY A 59 9.95 -4.65 8.59
C GLY A 59 8.55 -4.41 9.20
N PRO A 60 8.14 -3.14 9.31
CA PRO A 60 6.91 -2.76 10.02
C PRO A 60 5.62 -3.30 9.41
N TRP A 61 5.63 -3.55 8.10
CA TRP A 61 4.51 -4.16 7.38
C TRP A 61 4.66 -5.68 7.23
N GLN A 62 5.67 -6.31 7.83
CA GLN A 62 5.91 -7.75 7.78
C GLN A 62 5.88 -8.30 6.34
N MET A 63 6.66 -7.69 5.44
CA MET A 63 6.71 -8.13 4.06
C MET A 63 7.47 -9.46 3.94
N THR A 64 6.85 -10.45 3.27
CA THR A 64 7.49 -11.73 2.94
C THR A 64 8.49 -11.58 1.79
N ARG A 65 9.45 -12.50 1.68
CA ARG A 65 10.37 -12.56 0.53
C ARG A 65 9.64 -12.78 -0.80
N ALA A 66 8.56 -13.56 -0.79
CA ALA A 66 7.74 -13.80 -1.98
C ALA A 66 7.05 -12.51 -2.47
N ALA A 67 6.51 -11.70 -1.56
CA ALA A 67 5.92 -10.39 -1.88
C ALA A 67 6.97 -9.42 -2.42
N PHE A 68 8.14 -9.35 -1.77
CA PHE A 68 9.27 -8.55 -2.24
C PHE A 68 9.65 -8.89 -3.69
N LEU A 69 9.75 -10.18 -4.03
CA LEU A 69 10.10 -10.64 -5.37
C LEU A 69 9.08 -10.23 -6.46
N LYS A 70 7.87 -9.79 -6.09
CA LYS A 70 6.89 -9.28 -7.06
C LYS A 70 7.13 -7.83 -7.48
N VAL A 71 7.76 -7.03 -6.62
CA VAL A 71 7.81 -5.57 -6.81
C VAL A 71 9.20 -4.96 -6.65
N HIS A 72 10.21 -5.76 -6.32
CA HIS A 72 11.56 -5.27 -6.21
C HIS A 72 12.09 -4.75 -7.55
N GLN A 73 12.94 -3.74 -7.47
CA GLN A 73 13.67 -3.17 -8.59
C GLN A 73 15.17 -3.47 -8.45
N LYS A 74 15.95 -3.10 -9.47
CA LYS A 74 17.41 -3.23 -9.41
C LYS A 74 17.95 -2.39 -8.25
N GLY A 75 18.70 -3.03 -7.35
CA GLY A 75 19.29 -2.38 -6.17
C GLY A 75 18.46 -2.52 -4.88
N ASP A 76 17.20 -2.94 -4.97
CA ASP A 76 16.42 -3.26 -3.79
C ASP A 76 17.01 -4.49 -3.07
N ARG A 77 17.08 -4.41 -1.74
CA ARG A 77 17.49 -5.54 -0.89
C ARG A 77 16.43 -5.87 0.15
N PHE A 78 16.15 -7.15 0.31
CA PHE A 78 15.10 -7.63 1.22
C PHE A 78 15.44 -7.38 2.70
N ASP A 79 16.71 -7.54 3.08
CA ASP A 79 17.20 -7.34 4.45
C ASP A 79 17.02 -5.90 4.95
N ARG A 80 17.05 -4.92 4.05
CA ARG A 80 16.91 -3.49 4.38
C ARG A 80 15.52 -3.14 4.94
N LEU A 81 14.49 -3.96 4.67
CA LEU A 81 13.14 -3.78 5.22
C LEU A 81 13.12 -3.72 6.75
N ALA A 82 14.04 -4.44 7.41
CA ALA A 82 14.14 -4.45 8.88
C ALA A 82 14.86 -3.22 9.46
N GLN A 83 15.61 -2.48 8.64
CA GLN A 83 16.53 -1.43 9.08
C GLN A 83 16.00 -0.02 8.78
N ASP A 84 15.21 0.12 7.72
CA ASP A 84 14.77 1.41 7.18
C ASP A 84 13.26 1.39 6.95
N THR A 85 12.53 2.11 7.81
CA THR A 85 11.07 2.13 7.80
C THR A 85 10.48 2.87 6.59
N ALA A 86 11.17 3.89 6.07
CA ALA A 86 10.75 4.60 4.87
C ALA A 86 10.93 3.73 3.62
N TYR A 87 12.05 2.99 3.57
CA TYR A 87 12.26 1.96 2.54
C TYR A 87 11.20 0.86 2.62
N ALA A 88 10.92 0.34 3.83
CA ALA A 88 9.89 -0.66 4.02
C ALA A 88 8.49 -0.19 3.58
N GLN A 89 8.13 1.07 3.90
CA GLN A 89 6.88 1.67 3.44
C GLN A 89 6.80 1.74 1.92
N THR A 90 7.89 2.16 1.27
CA THR A 90 7.96 2.27 -0.19
C THR A 90 7.69 0.91 -0.86
N LEU A 91 8.33 -0.15 -0.37
CA LEU A 91 8.12 -1.50 -0.90
C LEU A 91 6.72 -2.04 -0.57
N ALA A 92 6.22 -1.80 0.65
CA ALA A 92 4.85 -2.18 1.03
C ALA A 92 3.81 -1.49 0.13
N ALA A 93 3.96 -0.19 -0.14
CA ALA A 93 3.09 0.55 -1.04
C ALA A 93 3.13 0.01 -2.47
N ARG A 94 4.32 -0.28 -3.02
CA ARG A 94 4.46 -0.91 -4.34
C ARG A 94 3.75 -2.26 -4.39
N TYR A 95 3.92 -3.10 -3.36
CA TYR A 95 3.26 -4.39 -3.29
C TYR A 95 1.74 -4.26 -3.20
N LEU A 96 1.22 -3.33 -2.40
CA LEU A 96 -0.21 -3.07 -2.27
C LEU A 96 -0.83 -2.59 -3.59
N LEU A 97 -0.17 -1.71 -4.34
CA LEU A 97 -0.62 -1.30 -5.68
C LEU A 97 -0.64 -2.47 -6.65
N TRP A 98 0.41 -3.31 -6.64
CA TRP A 98 0.44 -4.53 -7.44
C TRP A 98 -0.73 -5.46 -7.09
N VAL A 99 -0.98 -5.71 -5.80
CA VAL A 99 -2.12 -6.52 -5.34
C VAL A 99 -3.45 -5.89 -5.77
N ASN A 100 -3.61 -4.57 -5.63
CA ASN A 100 -4.84 -3.86 -6.01
C ASN A 100 -5.17 -4.05 -7.48
N ALA A 101 -4.16 -3.95 -8.35
CA ALA A 101 -4.31 -4.26 -9.76
C ALA A 101 -4.73 -5.72 -10.01
N GLN A 102 -4.18 -6.69 -9.25
CA GLN A 102 -4.54 -8.10 -9.40
C GLN A 102 -5.97 -8.44 -8.95
N VAL A 103 -6.54 -7.67 -8.02
CA VAL A 103 -7.88 -7.94 -7.46
C VAL A 103 -8.98 -7.02 -8.01
N GLY A 104 -8.66 -6.24 -9.05
CA GLY A 104 -9.61 -5.40 -9.78
C GLY A 104 -9.87 -4.02 -9.15
N GLY A 105 -8.88 -3.43 -8.47
CA GLY A 105 -8.95 -2.05 -7.97
C GLY A 105 -9.79 -1.86 -6.70
N ASN A 106 -10.01 -2.92 -5.93
CA ASN A 106 -10.83 -2.89 -4.71
C ASN A 106 -9.96 -2.99 -3.46
N TRP A 107 -9.84 -1.88 -2.71
CA TRP A 107 -8.97 -1.81 -1.53
C TRP A 107 -9.34 -2.76 -0.39
N ASP A 108 -10.62 -3.10 -0.22
CA ASP A 108 -11.02 -4.10 0.77
C ASP A 108 -10.49 -5.49 0.39
N ARG A 109 -10.64 -5.87 -0.89
CA ARG A 109 -10.06 -7.11 -1.41
C ARG A 109 -8.54 -7.08 -1.37
N THR A 110 -7.92 -5.93 -1.59
CA THR A 110 -6.46 -5.75 -1.53
C THR A 110 -5.92 -6.01 -0.14
N VAL A 111 -6.57 -5.49 0.90
CA VAL A 111 -6.19 -5.76 2.29
C VAL A 111 -6.33 -7.23 2.63
N ARG A 112 -7.42 -7.89 2.20
CA ARG A 112 -7.57 -9.35 2.38
C ARG A 112 -6.46 -10.11 1.66
N ALA A 113 -6.18 -9.75 0.41
CA ALA A 113 -5.16 -10.35 -0.44
C ALA A 113 -3.74 -10.10 0.05
N TYR A 114 -3.50 -9.01 0.77
CA TYR A 114 -2.23 -8.73 1.42
C TYR A 114 -1.88 -9.83 2.43
N ASN A 115 -2.85 -10.18 3.30
CA ASN A 115 -2.70 -11.18 4.33
C ASN A 115 -2.66 -12.62 3.77
N VAL A 116 -3.64 -13.01 2.95
CA VAL A 116 -3.81 -14.41 2.51
C VAL A 116 -3.28 -14.71 1.10
N GLY A 117 -2.73 -13.70 0.42
CA GLY A 117 -2.32 -13.77 -0.98
C GLY A 117 -3.48 -13.61 -1.97
N VAL A 118 -3.19 -13.17 -3.20
CA VAL A 118 -4.17 -12.91 -4.28
C VAL A 118 -5.06 -14.10 -4.59
N LYS A 119 -4.50 -15.32 -4.62
CA LYS A 119 -5.29 -16.54 -4.85
C LYS A 119 -6.18 -16.87 -3.64
N GLY A 120 -5.70 -16.59 -2.43
CA GLY A 120 -6.43 -16.85 -1.19
C GLY A 120 -7.64 -15.95 -1.02
N SER A 121 -7.54 -14.68 -1.45
CA SER A 121 -8.59 -13.67 -1.32
C SER A 121 -9.75 -13.82 -2.31
N GLN A 122 -9.65 -14.73 -3.28
CA GLN A 122 -10.77 -15.05 -4.18
C GLN A 122 -11.91 -15.78 -3.46
N ARG A 123 -11.63 -16.38 -2.30
CA ARG A 123 -12.65 -16.95 -1.42
C ARG A 123 -13.18 -15.86 -0.48
N SER A 124 -14.50 -15.74 -0.38
CA SER A 124 -15.18 -14.62 0.30
C SER A 124 -14.98 -14.58 1.82
N ASP A 125 -14.70 -15.73 2.44
CA ASP A 125 -14.51 -15.92 3.87
C ASP A 125 -13.08 -15.61 4.36
N ARG A 126 -12.08 -15.73 3.48
CA ARG A 126 -10.67 -15.61 3.89
C ARG A 126 -10.22 -14.16 3.99
N GLY A 127 -9.63 -13.82 5.13
CA GLY A 127 -9.04 -12.51 5.41
C GLY A 127 -10.05 -11.43 5.83
N SER A 128 -11.33 -11.77 6.03
CA SER A 128 -12.35 -10.82 6.49
C SER A 128 -12.00 -10.25 7.87
N ASP A 129 -11.64 -11.11 8.84
CA ASP A 129 -11.22 -10.68 10.18
C ASP A 129 -10.04 -9.71 10.11
N TYR A 130 -9.07 -9.99 9.24
CA TYR A 130 -7.91 -9.12 9.03
C TYR A 130 -8.30 -7.75 8.46
N LEU A 131 -9.25 -7.69 7.52
CA LEU A 131 -9.76 -6.41 7.02
C LEU A 131 -10.45 -5.61 8.13
N ASP A 132 -11.22 -6.28 8.98
CA ASP A 132 -11.92 -5.65 10.08
C ASP A 132 -10.92 -5.11 11.13
N ASP A 133 -9.87 -5.87 11.45
CA ASP A 133 -8.77 -5.43 12.31
C ASP A 133 -8.03 -4.21 11.74
N VAL A 134 -7.72 -4.23 10.44
CA VAL A 134 -7.06 -3.12 9.73
C VAL A 134 -7.94 -1.87 9.80
N ARG A 135 -9.25 -2.00 9.57
CA ARG A 135 -10.20 -0.87 9.68
C ARG A 135 -10.33 -0.37 11.11
N ALA A 136 -10.41 -1.26 12.08
CA ALA A 136 -10.48 -0.91 13.50
C ALA A 136 -9.25 -0.11 13.92
N TRP A 137 -8.05 -0.56 13.53
CA TRP A 137 -6.82 0.18 13.79
C TRP A 137 -6.79 1.53 13.06
N ALA A 138 -7.14 1.56 11.78
CA ALA A 138 -7.17 2.79 11.00
C ALA A 138 -8.11 3.84 11.62
N ARG A 139 -9.27 3.44 12.14
CA ARG A 139 -10.18 4.34 12.89
C ARG A 139 -9.55 4.82 14.19
N ARG A 140 -8.90 3.93 14.95
CA ARG A 140 -8.23 4.28 16.21
C ARG A 140 -7.17 5.38 16.03
N VAL A 141 -6.47 5.39 14.88
CA VAL A 141 -5.44 6.38 14.58
C VAL A 141 -5.95 7.53 13.69
N GLY A 142 -7.25 7.64 13.47
CA GLY A 142 -7.87 8.71 12.68
C GLY A 142 -7.59 8.66 11.17
N ALA A 143 -7.05 7.56 10.66
CA ALA A 143 -6.78 7.37 9.23
C ALA A 143 -8.04 6.94 8.44
N LEU A 144 -9.08 6.47 9.13
CA LEU A 144 -10.40 6.17 8.56
C LEU A 144 -11.48 6.83 9.44
N PRO A 145 -12.45 7.57 8.86
CA PRO A 145 -13.52 8.17 9.66
C PRO A 145 -14.37 7.10 10.34
N VAL A 146 -14.84 7.41 11.55
CA VAL A 146 -15.84 6.59 12.25
C VAL A 146 -17.20 6.86 11.60
N GLN A 147 -17.84 5.82 11.05
CA GLN A 147 -19.22 5.92 10.58
C GLN A 147 -20.13 6.10 11.80
N LYS A 148 -20.89 7.20 11.81
CA LYS A 148 -21.87 7.52 12.86
C LYS A 148 -23.14 6.69 12.70
#